data_AF-X0Y7A8-F1
#
_entry.id   AF-X0Y7A8-F1
#
_cell.length_a   1.000
_cell.length_b   1.000
_cell.length_c   1.000
_cell.angle_alpha   90.00
_cell.angle_beta   90.00
_cell.angle_gamma   90.00
#
_symmetry.space_group_name_H-M   'P 1'
#
loop_
_entity.id
_entity.type
_entity.pdbx_description
1 polymer ?
#
loop_
_entity_poly.entity_id
_entity_poly.type
_entity_poly.pdbx_seq_one_letter_code
_entity_poly.pdbx_strand_id
1 'polypeptide(L)'
;MKILERLFRLKQHKSSFRIELIAGATTFLTMAYIAFVNPHILGVTGMDKSALIGVTCLVTAVSTIAVGVLTNTPIAMAPGMGLNAFFAYSLVLAGIVNWETALGIVFLSGLLFLILTLLGVRQAIVR
;
A
#
# COMPACT_ATOMS: atom_id res chain seq x y z
N MET A 1 -18.65 0.71 -22.40
CA MET A 1 -19.14 -0.49 -21.67
C MET A 1 -18.50 -1.81 -22.10
N LYS A 2 -18.28 -2.10 -23.40
CA LYS A 2 -17.65 -3.37 -23.84
C LYS A 2 -16.19 -3.59 -23.35
N ILE A 3 -15.41 -2.53 -23.13
CA ILE A 3 -14.01 -2.60 -22.67
C ILE A 3 -13.91 -2.99 -21.18
N LEU A 4 -14.70 -2.38 -20.30
CA LEU A 4 -14.78 -2.73 -18.87
C LEU A 4 -15.22 -4.18 -18.66
N GLU A 5 -16.20 -4.64 -19.44
CA GLU A 5 -16.66 -6.03 -19.41
C GLU A 5 -15.55 -7.02 -19.85
N ARG A 6 -14.73 -6.63 -20.83
CA ARG A 6 -13.66 -7.48 -21.38
C ARG A 6 -12.42 -7.53 -20.46
N LEU A 7 -12.10 -6.42 -19.79
CA LEU A 7 -10.99 -6.33 -18.83
C LEU A 7 -11.35 -6.93 -17.47
N PHE A 8 -12.49 -6.54 -16.89
CA PHE A 8 -12.85 -6.88 -15.51
C PHE A 8 -13.83 -8.04 -15.36
N ARG A 9 -14.41 -8.54 -16.47
CA ARG A 9 -15.32 -9.70 -16.50
C ARG A 9 -16.48 -9.57 -15.51
N LEU A 10 -17.06 -8.38 -15.41
CA LEU A 10 -18.06 -8.01 -14.41
C LEU A 10 -19.26 -8.98 -14.37
N LYS A 11 -19.76 -9.44 -15.53
CA LYS A 11 -20.84 -10.43 -15.62
C LYS A 11 -20.44 -11.80 -15.07
N GLN A 12 -19.18 -12.22 -15.23
CA GLN A 12 -18.71 -13.48 -14.64
C GLN A 12 -18.62 -13.37 -13.11
N HIS A 13 -18.31 -12.18 -12.60
CA HIS A 13 -18.33 -11.85 -11.17
C HIS A 13 -19.73 -11.50 -10.62
N LYS A 14 -20.80 -11.62 -11.44
CA LYS A 14 -22.18 -11.23 -11.10
C LYS A 14 -22.31 -9.79 -10.56
N SER A 15 -21.42 -8.90 -10.98
CA SER A 15 -21.35 -7.50 -10.55
C SER A 15 -21.83 -6.54 -11.64
N SER A 16 -22.04 -5.28 -11.27
CA SER A 16 -22.42 -4.20 -12.18
C SER A 16 -21.59 -2.95 -11.93
N PHE A 17 -21.49 -2.07 -12.93
CA PHE A 17 -20.72 -0.82 -12.78
C PHE A 17 -21.16 0.01 -11.57
N ARG A 18 -22.47 0.07 -11.26
CA ARG A 18 -22.97 0.78 -10.08
C ARG A 18 -22.49 0.13 -8.78
N ILE A 19 -22.48 -1.21 -8.71
CA ILE A 19 -22.02 -1.94 -7.52
C ILE A 19 -20.53 -1.72 -7.32
N GLU A 20 -19.71 -1.83 -8.37
CA GLU A 20 -18.26 -1.60 -8.30
C GLU A 20 -17.93 -0.16 -7.89
N LEU A 21 -18.67 0.82 -8.41
CA LEU A 21 -18.46 2.23 -8.05
C LEU A 21 -18.76 2.47 -6.57
N ILE A 22 -19.88 1.92 -6.06
CA ILE A 22 -20.25 2.04 -4.64
C ILE A 22 -19.24 1.30 -3.77
N ALA A 23 -18.86 0.06 -4.12
CA ALA A 23 -17.87 -0.72 -3.39
C ALA A 23 -16.50 -0.03 -3.33
N GLY A 24 -16.07 0.57 -4.45
CA GLY A 24 -14.86 1.39 -4.52
C GLY A 24 -14.95 2.62 -3.62
N ALA A 25 -16.08 3.34 -3.65
CA ALA A 25 -16.29 4.50 -2.79
C ALA A 25 -16.31 4.12 -1.29
N THR A 26 -16.97 3.01 -0.93
CA THR A 26 -16.97 2.48 0.44
C THR A 26 -15.56 2.13 0.89
N THR A 27 -14.78 1.46 0.04
CA THR A 27 -13.39 1.08 0.33
C THR A 27 -12.50 2.31 0.46
N PHE A 28 -12.69 3.32 -0.38
CA PHE A 28 -11.98 4.60 -0.28
C PHE A 28 -12.29 5.31 1.05
N LEU A 29 -13.56 5.36 1.45
CA LEU A 29 -13.95 5.99 2.71
C LEU A 29 -13.39 5.25 3.93
N THR A 30 -13.34 3.91 3.89
CA THR A 30 -12.80 3.12 5.01
C THR A 30 -11.30 3.29 5.17
N MET A 31 -10.55 3.54 4.09
CA MET A 31 -9.11 3.79 4.13
C MET A 31 -8.72 5.27 4.29
N ALA A 32 -9.68 6.20 4.15
CA ALA A 32 -9.41 7.64 4.14
C ALA A 32 -8.69 8.13 5.41
N TYR A 33 -8.90 7.47 6.55
CA TYR A 33 -8.22 7.82 7.81
C TYR A 33 -6.68 7.76 7.69
N ILE A 34 -6.14 6.93 6.79
CA ILE A 34 -4.70 6.76 6.57
C ILE A 34 -4.06 8.08 6.12
N ALA A 35 -4.80 8.91 5.38
CA ALA A 35 -4.33 10.23 4.94
C ALA A 35 -3.98 11.15 6.13
N PHE A 36 -4.57 10.93 7.30
CA PHE A 36 -4.31 11.71 8.52
C PHE A 36 -3.40 10.97 9.50
N VAL A 37 -3.58 9.66 9.66
CA VAL A 37 -2.82 8.88 10.65
C VAL A 37 -1.38 8.64 10.20
N ASN A 38 -1.13 8.40 8.92
CA ASN A 38 0.24 8.14 8.46
C ASN A 38 1.18 9.35 8.66
N PRO A 39 0.81 10.59 8.26
CA PRO A 39 1.61 11.78 8.56
C PRO A 39 1.76 12.06 10.06
N HIS A 40 0.76 11.70 10.87
CA HIS A 40 0.85 11.86 12.32
C HIS A 40 1.92 10.93 12.92
N ILE A 41 1.96 9.67 12.48
CA ILE A 41 2.97 8.69 12.95
C ILE A 41 4.36 9.05 12.42
N LEU A 42 4.49 9.26 11.11
CA LEU A 42 5.79 9.48 10.48
C LEU A 42 6.34 10.90 10.77
N GLY A 43 5.48 11.89 10.97
CA GLY A 43 5.90 13.26 11.26
C GLY A 43 6.64 13.43 12.60
N VAL A 44 6.54 12.49 13.54
CA VAL A 44 7.33 12.53 14.79
C VAL A 44 8.83 12.35 14.55
N THR A 45 9.20 11.83 13.39
CA THR A 45 10.60 11.59 12.99
C THR A 45 11.30 12.81 12.40
N GLY A 46 10.57 13.92 12.22
CA GLY A 46 11.08 15.14 11.56
C GLY A 46 10.72 15.26 10.08
N MET A 47 10.06 14.26 9.49
CA MET A 47 9.56 14.32 8.11
C MET A 47 8.42 15.34 7.93
N ASP A 48 8.40 16.00 6.78
CA ASP A 48 7.36 16.97 6.44
C ASP A 48 5.98 16.32 6.30
N LYS A 49 5.03 16.75 7.13
CA LYS A 49 3.67 16.16 7.18
C LYS A 49 2.89 16.41 5.89
N SER A 50 3.10 17.55 5.24
CA SER A 50 2.35 17.89 4.01
C SER A 50 2.79 17.03 2.82
N ALA A 51 4.10 16.81 2.70
CA ALA A 51 4.69 15.88 1.73
C ALA A 51 4.26 14.44 2.01
N LEU A 52 4.21 14.03 3.28
CA LEU A 52 3.76 12.68 3.66
C LEU A 52 2.31 12.40 3.25
N ILE A 53 1.40 13.38 3.36
CA ILE A 53 0.02 13.24 2.85
C ILE A 53 0.04 12.99 1.34
N GLY A 54 0.71 13.87 0.59
CA GLY A 54 0.78 13.80 -0.87
C GLY A 54 1.36 12.48 -1.37
N VAL A 55 2.50 12.06 -0.80
CA VAL A 55 3.17 10.81 -1.17
C VAL A 55 2.32 9.60 -0.79
N THR A 56 1.68 9.59 0.39
CA THR A 56 0.81 8.49 0.82
C THR A 56 -0.36 8.31 -0.15
N CYS A 57 -1.07 9.39 -0.46
CA CYS A 57 -2.20 9.35 -1.40
C CYS A 57 -1.76 8.90 -2.80
N LEU A 58 -0.64 9.44 -3.30
CA LEU A 58 -0.12 9.11 -4.63
C LEU A 58 0.28 7.64 -4.74
N VAL A 59 1.10 7.14 -3.82
CA VAL A 59 1.62 5.76 -3.84
C VAL A 59 0.47 4.76 -3.65
N THR A 60 -0.47 5.06 -2.74
CA THR A 60 -1.66 4.25 -2.49
C THR A 60 -2.54 4.16 -3.74
N ALA A 61 -2.79 5.29 -4.41
CA ALA A 61 -3.57 5.34 -5.65
C ALA A 61 -2.90 4.55 -6.78
N VAL A 62 -1.61 4.77 -7.02
CA VAL A 62 -0.85 4.06 -8.06
C VAL A 62 -0.80 2.56 -7.78
N SER A 63 -0.53 2.16 -6.54
CA SER A 63 -0.47 0.73 -6.15
C SER A 63 -1.83 0.05 -6.28
N THR A 64 -2.91 0.72 -5.86
CA THR A 64 -4.27 0.19 -5.98
C THR A 64 -4.69 0.05 -7.44
N ILE A 65 -4.38 1.03 -8.28
CA ILE A 65 -4.65 0.95 -9.73
C ILE A 65 -3.83 -0.17 -10.36
N ALA A 66 -2.54 -0.29 -10.02
CA ALA A 66 -1.66 -1.32 -10.55
C ALA A 66 -2.20 -2.73 -10.23
N VAL A 67 -2.59 -2.99 -8.99
CA VAL A 67 -3.23 -4.26 -8.60
C VAL A 67 -4.54 -4.46 -9.36
N GLY A 68 -5.42 -3.46 -9.37
CA GLY A 68 -6.69 -3.54 -10.09
C GLY A 68 -6.55 -3.87 -11.58
N VAL A 69 -5.56 -3.30 -12.27
CA VAL A 69 -5.34 -3.51 -13.71
C VAL A 69 -4.56 -4.79 -14.01
N LEU A 70 -3.52 -5.11 -13.22
CA LEU A 70 -2.63 -6.23 -13.51
C LEU A 70 -3.20 -7.57 -13.07
N THR A 71 -3.85 -7.62 -11.90
CA THR A 71 -4.37 -8.87 -11.33
C THR A 71 -5.89 -8.99 -11.46
N ASN A 72 -6.58 -7.91 -11.83
CA ASN A 72 -8.04 -7.87 -11.93
C ASN A 72 -8.73 -8.31 -10.62
N THR A 73 -8.12 -7.96 -9.49
CA THR A 73 -8.62 -8.31 -8.14
C THR A 73 -9.10 -7.06 -7.41
N PRO A 74 -10.25 -7.11 -6.71
CA PRO A 74 -10.81 -5.97 -5.98
C PRO A 74 -10.11 -5.77 -4.63
N ILE A 75 -8.83 -5.41 -4.67
CA ILE A 75 -7.99 -5.21 -3.47
C ILE A 75 -7.40 -3.79 -3.50
N ALA A 76 -7.69 -3.01 -2.46
CA ALA A 76 -7.06 -1.72 -2.25
C ALA A 76 -5.71 -1.88 -1.54
N MET A 77 -4.71 -1.14 -2.01
CA MET A 77 -3.35 -1.17 -1.48
C MET A 77 -3.11 0.09 -0.66
N ALA A 78 -2.73 -0.08 0.60
CA ALA A 78 -2.48 0.99 1.54
C ALA A 78 -1.24 0.67 2.41
N PRO A 79 -0.61 1.66 3.04
CA PRO A 79 0.56 1.42 3.88
C PRO A 79 0.23 0.56 5.12
N GLY A 80 1.15 -0.34 5.46
CA GLY A 80 1.06 -1.17 6.66
C GLY A 80 1.30 -0.36 7.93
N MET A 81 0.22 0.07 8.59
CA MET A 81 0.29 0.98 9.73
C MET A 81 1.15 0.47 10.91
N GLY A 82 1.17 -0.84 11.16
CA GLY A 82 2.03 -1.44 12.20
C GLY A 82 3.52 -1.31 11.91
N LEU A 83 3.94 -1.45 10.64
CA LEU A 83 5.32 -1.28 10.22
C LEU A 83 5.76 0.19 10.32
N ASN A 84 4.86 1.13 9.99
CA ASN A 84 5.14 2.56 10.14
C ASN A 84 5.28 2.97 11.60
N ALA A 85 4.51 2.36 12.51
CA ALA A 85 4.66 2.57 13.94
C ALA A 85 6.01 2.03 14.45
N PHE A 86 6.41 0.82 14.05
CA PHE A 86 7.73 0.27 14.39
C PHE A 86 8.86 1.15 13.84
N PHE A 87 8.76 1.59 12.59
CA PHE A 87 9.71 2.50 11.97
C PHE A 87 9.85 3.81 12.77
N ALA A 88 8.74 4.47 13.08
CA ALA A 88 8.77 5.78 13.72
C ALA A 88 9.22 5.70 15.18
N TYR A 89 8.61 4.80 15.96
CA TYR A 89 8.81 4.77 17.41
C TYR A 89 9.98 3.90 17.84
N SER A 90 10.21 2.76 17.19
CA SER A 90 11.24 1.80 17.63
C SER A 90 12.58 2.00 16.95
N LEU A 91 12.63 2.53 15.73
CA LEU A 91 13.88 2.77 15.00
C LEU A 91 14.35 4.22 15.14
N VAL A 92 13.49 5.17 14.76
CA VAL A 92 13.92 6.59 14.70
C VAL A 92 13.83 7.27 16.06
N LEU A 93 12.67 7.21 16.72
CA LEU A 93 12.47 7.93 17.99
C LEU A 93 13.30 7.33 19.14
N ALA A 94 13.61 6.04 19.07
CA ALA A 94 14.53 5.38 20.00
C ALA A 94 16.01 5.78 19.79
N GLY A 95 16.32 6.57 18.75
CA GLY A 95 17.68 7.06 18.47
C GLY A 95 18.62 6.02 17.86
N ILE A 96 18.10 4.92 17.31
CA ILE A 96 18.93 3.87 16.70
C ILE A 96 19.51 4.35 15.36
N VAL A 97 18.68 4.98 14.53
CA VAL A 97 19.05 5.51 13.21
C VAL A 97 18.22 6.73 12.85
N ASN A 98 18.76 7.61 11.99
CA ASN A 98 18.00 8.71 11.40
C ASN A 98 16.95 8.18 10.41
N TRP A 99 15.90 8.97 10.16
CA TRP A 99 14.78 8.56 9.31
C TRP A 99 15.19 8.28 7.85
N GLU A 100 16.20 8.99 7.32
CA GLU A 100 16.75 8.75 5.99
C GLU A 100 17.45 7.38 5.90
N THR A 101 18.21 7.02 6.94
CA THR A 101 18.88 5.71 7.02
C THR A 101 17.85 4.60 7.20
N ALA A 102 16.82 4.83 8.03
CA ALA A 102 15.73 3.89 8.21
C ALA A 102 14.97 3.64 6.89
N LEU A 103 14.72 4.67 6.09
CA LEU A 103 14.12 4.51 4.75
C LEU A 103 15.01 3.66 3.83
N GLY A 104 16.33 3.83 3.90
CA GLY A 104 17.30 2.99 3.21
C GLY A 104 17.20 1.51 3.62
N ILE A 105 17.06 1.24 4.91
CA ILE A 105 16.85 -0.13 5.43
C ILE A 105 15.54 -0.73 4.89
N VAL A 106 14.45 0.04 4.91
CA VAL A 106 13.15 -0.39 4.37
C VAL A 106 13.25 -0.71 2.87
N PHE A 107 13.93 0.15 2.10
CA PHE A 107 14.15 -0.06 0.67
C PHE A 107 14.97 -1.32 0.39
N LEU A 108 16.09 -1.52 1.10
CA LEU A 108 16.92 -2.71 0.96
C LEU A 108 16.19 -3.99 1.37
N SER A 109 15.42 -3.94 2.45
CA SER A 109 14.56 -5.06 2.89
C SER A 109 13.52 -5.40 1.82
N GLY A 110 12.87 -4.40 1.22
CA GLY A 110 11.94 -4.59 0.11
C GLY A 110 12.60 -5.22 -1.13
N LEU A 111 13.80 -4.77 -1.49
CA LEU A 111 14.57 -5.34 -2.60
C LEU A 111 14.96 -6.81 -2.31
N LEU A 112 15.42 -7.10 -1.09
CA LEU A 112 15.75 -8.45 -0.67
C LEU A 112 14.52 -9.36 -0.70
N PHE A 113 13.37 -8.88 -0.22
CA PHE A 113 12.10 -9.62 -0.25
C PHE A 113 11.62 -9.89 -1.68
N LEU A 114 11.81 -8.94 -2.60
CA LEU A 114 11.54 -9.12 -4.02
C LEU A 114 12.42 -10.23 -4.61
N ILE A 115 13.72 -10.20 -4.35
CA ILE A 115 14.67 -11.21 -4.80
C ILE A 115 14.27 -12.60 -4.26
N LEU A 116 13.98 -12.72 -2.97
CA LEU A 116 13.53 -13.98 -2.37
C LEU A 116 12.24 -14.52 -2.97
N THR A 117 11.30 -13.62 -3.31
CA THR A 117 10.03 -13.98 -3.96
C THR A 117 10.27 -14.49 -5.38
N LEU A 118 11.17 -13.86 -6.14
CA LEU A 118 11.55 -14.29 -7.49
C LEU A 118 12.33 -15.61 -7.49
N LEU A 119 13.17 -15.84 -6.48
CA LEU A 119 13.91 -17.10 -6.30
C LEU A 119 13.02 -18.27 -5.86
N GLY A 120 11.73 -18.04 -5.59
CA GLY A 120 10.79 -19.11 -5.23
C GLY A 120 11.00 -19.68 -3.82
N VAL A 121 11.78 -19.02 -2.96
CA VAL A 121 12.02 -19.48 -1.57
C VAL A 121 10.71 -19.58 -0.79
N ARG A 122 9.72 -18.75 -1.13
CA ARG A 122 8.36 -18.83 -0.58
C ARG A 122 7.66 -20.17 -0.85
N GLN A 123 7.97 -20.85 -1.96
CA GLN A 123 7.44 -22.19 -2.25
C GLN A 123 8.22 -23.30 -1.52
N ALA A 124 9.50 -23.05 -1.18
CA ALA A 124 10.35 -24.01 -0.46
C ALA A 124 10.06 -24.09 1.05
N ILE A 125 9.52 -23.03 1.65
CA ILE A 125 9.17 -22.99 3.10
C ILE A 125 7.76 -23.56 3.37
N VAL A 126 6.87 -23.52 2.38
CA VAL A 126 5.46 -23.96 2.50
C VAL A 126 5.28 -25.44 2.11
N ARG A 127 6.31 -26.07 1.52
CA ARG A 127 6.41 -27.53 1.39
C ARG A 127 7.06 -28.12 2.64
#